data_AF-A0AA35T8D0-F1
#
_entry.id   AF-A0AA35T8D0-F1
#
_cell.length_a   1.000
_cell.length_b   1.000
_cell.length_c   1.000
_cell.angle_alpha   90.00
_cell.angle_beta   90.00
_cell.angle_gamma   90.00
#
_symmetry.space_group_name_H-M   'P 1'
#
loop_
_entity.id
_entity.type
_entity.pdbx_description
1 polymer ?
#
loop_
_entity_poly.entity_id
_entity_poly.type
_entity_poly.pdbx_seq_one_letter_code
_entity_poly.pdbx_strand_id
1 'polypeptide(L)'
;MSIANVPAETIVEDYSSSAMYLWRRIPDRAAERRLRLDPADFDASEEYRQAYETERSIAPPHAMRNSIEHLEREYGGVRPYLMGAGVTEEELERLRIAMVE
;
A
#
# COMPACT_ATOMS: atom_id res chain seq x y z
N MET A 1 12.46 -9.93 -3.48
CA MET A 1 11.79 -8.62 -3.26
C MET A 1 11.49 -7.96 -4.59
N SER A 2 10.19 -7.81 -4.90
CA SER A 2 9.50 -7.14 -6.04
C SER A 2 10.11 -7.18 -7.45
N ILE A 3 9.31 -6.86 -8.47
CA ILE A 3 9.77 -6.84 -9.88
C ILE A 3 10.95 -5.86 -10.05
N ALA A 4 10.94 -4.73 -9.33
CA ALA A 4 11.94 -3.67 -9.41
C ALA A 4 12.98 -3.69 -8.27
N ASN A 5 13.12 -4.80 -7.53
CA ASN A 5 14.05 -4.92 -6.39
C ASN A 5 13.85 -3.88 -5.28
N VAL A 6 12.62 -3.38 -5.11
CA VAL A 6 12.29 -2.41 -4.06
C VAL A 6 12.20 -3.11 -2.69
N PRO A 7 12.79 -2.55 -1.62
CA PRO A 7 12.66 -3.08 -0.27
C PRO A 7 11.20 -3.23 0.18
N ALA A 8 10.89 -4.29 0.93
CA ALA A 8 9.53 -4.52 1.44
C ALA A 8 9.07 -3.38 2.34
N GLU A 9 9.96 -2.79 3.12
CA GLU A 9 9.71 -1.63 3.98
C GLU A 9 9.20 -0.44 3.17
N THR A 10 9.86 -0.14 2.05
CA THR A 10 9.46 0.95 1.14
C THR A 10 8.09 0.68 0.51
N ILE A 11 7.80 -0.58 0.12
CA ILE A 11 6.48 -0.96 -0.44
C ILE A 11 5.38 -0.78 0.62
N VAL A 12 5.65 -1.16 1.87
CA VAL A 12 4.70 -1.02 2.98
C VAL A 12 4.44 0.45 3.32
N GLU A 13 5.47 1.29 3.30
CA GLU A 13 5.36 2.73 3.51
C GLU A 13 4.52 3.41 2.42
N ASP A 14 4.79 3.09 1.15
CA ASP A 14 4.01 3.61 0.01
C ASP A 14 2.54 3.18 0.09
N TYR A 15 2.29 1.90 0.36
CA TYR A 15 0.94 1.38 0.56
C TYR A 15 0.20 2.13 1.67
N SER A 16 0.84 2.33 2.81
CA SER A 16 0.24 3.00 3.97
C SER A 16 -0.10 4.47 3.69
N SER A 17 0.67 5.11 2.82
CA SER A 17 0.43 6.49 2.37
C SER A 17 -0.82 6.62 1.51
N SER A 18 -1.35 5.53 0.96
CA SER A 18 -2.59 5.55 0.16
C SER A 18 -3.85 5.81 0.99
N ALA A 19 -3.82 5.58 2.31
CA ALA A 19 -4.95 5.77 3.22
C ALA A 19 -5.62 7.15 3.06
N MET A 20 -4.81 8.21 3.03
CA MET A 20 -5.27 9.61 2.92
C MET A 20 -6.04 9.90 1.61
N TYR A 21 -5.74 9.16 0.54
CA TYR A 21 -6.39 9.33 -0.76
C TYR A 21 -7.64 8.47 -0.92
N LEU A 22 -7.70 7.33 -0.22
CA LEU A 22 -8.83 6.40 -0.25
C LEU A 22 -10.00 6.89 0.60
N TRP A 23 -9.75 7.54 1.74
CA TRP A 23 -10.81 8.12 2.57
C TRP A 23 -11.70 9.08 1.79
N ARG A 24 -11.12 9.89 0.89
CA ARG A 24 -11.89 10.81 0.01
C ARG A 24 -12.89 10.09 -0.90
N ARG A 25 -12.76 8.78 -1.09
CA ARG A 25 -13.59 7.93 -1.96
C ARG A 25 -14.58 7.06 -1.18
N ILE A 26 -14.40 6.89 0.14
CA ILE A 26 -15.35 6.16 0.97
C ILE A 26 -16.50 7.12 1.31
N PRO A 27 -17.75 6.82 0.90
CA PRO A 27 -18.88 7.62 1.33
C PRO A 27 -19.08 7.41 2.83
N ASP A 28 -18.62 8.39 3.61
CA ASP A 28 -18.89 8.43 5.03
C ASP A 28 -20.41 8.55 5.25
N ARG A 29 -21.02 7.47 5.72
CA ARG A 29 -22.45 7.43 6.05
C ARG A 29 -22.73 7.98 7.45
N ALA A 30 -21.71 8.24 8.26
CA ALA A 30 -21.85 8.55 9.68
C ALA A 30 -21.46 9.99 10.03
N ALA A 31 -20.46 10.60 9.37
CA ALA A 31 -19.90 11.86 9.89
C ALA A 31 -20.55 13.15 9.39
N GLU A 32 -21.39 13.14 8.34
CA GLU A 32 -21.94 14.35 7.64
C GLU A 32 -20.88 15.43 7.24
N ARG A 33 -19.61 15.23 7.57
CA ARG A 33 -18.52 16.20 7.45
C ARG A 33 -17.26 15.46 7.01
N ARG A 34 -16.83 15.73 5.78
CA ARG A 34 -15.55 15.27 5.27
C ARG A 34 -14.46 16.16 5.82
N LEU A 35 -13.72 15.69 6.83
CA LEU A 35 -12.43 16.28 7.14
C LEU A 35 -11.51 16.04 5.95
N ARG A 36 -11.05 17.11 5.30
CA ARG A 36 -9.90 17.04 4.40
C ARG A 36 -8.68 17.19 5.31
N LEU A 37 -8.16 16.06 5.78
CA LEU A 37 -6.91 16.07 6.54
C LEU A 37 -5.79 16.39 5.56
N ASP A 38 -5.10 17.51 5.77
CA ASP A 38 -3.76 17.69 5.23
C ASP A 38 -2.77 16.97 6.17
N PRO A 39 -1.72 16.30 5.65
CA PRO A 39 -0.69 15.71 6.50
C PRO A 39 -0.07 16.69 7.51
N ALA A 40 -0.06 18.00 7.21
CA ALA A 40 0.41 19.05 8.12
C ALA A 40 -0.52 19.28 9.34
N ASP A 41 -1.78 18.86 9.27
CA ASP A 41 -2.77 19.07 10.33
C ASP A 41 -2.77 17.96 11.39
N PHE A 42 -1.85 16.98 11.30
CA PHE A 42 -1.79 15.82 12.18
C PHE A 42 -1.73 16.18 13.67
N ASP A 43 -1.01 17.24 14.04
CA ASP A 43 -0.89 17.71 15.43
C ASP A 43 -1.87 18.86 15.77
N ALA A 44 -2.83 19.19 14.90
CA ALA A 44 -3.74 20.32 15.13
C ALA A 44 -4.73 20.07 16.27
N SER A 45 -5.14 18.81 16.52
CA SER A 45 -5.92 18.41 17.70
C SER A 45 -6.01 16.89 17.87
N GLU A 46 -6.51 16.44 19.03
CA GLU A 46 -6.84 15.03 19.30
C GLU A 46 -7.88 14.47 18.30
N GLU A 47 -8.84 15.30 17.86
CA GLU A 47 -9.83 14.95 16.82
C GLU A 47 -9.14 14.62 15.48
N TYR A 48 -8.12 15.39 15.11
CA TYR A 48 -7.35 15.17 13.88
C TYR A 48 -6.48 13.90 13.98
N ARG A 49 -5.84 13.65 15.13
CA ARG A 49 -5.13 12.38 15.38
C ARG A 49 -6.07 11.18 15.26
N GLN A 50 -7.25 11.26 15.85
CA GLN A 50 -8.20 10.14 15.83
C GLN A 50 -8.78 9.90 14.42
N ALA A 51 -9.04 10.96 13.66
CA ALA A 51 -9.42 10.86 12.25
C ALA A 51 -8.30 10.21 11.41
N TYR A 52 -7.04 10.62 11.62
CA TYR A 52 -5.89 10.03 10.93
C TYR A 52 -5.65 8.55 11.30
N GLU A 53 -5.77 8.17 12.57
CA GLU A 53 -5.68 6.75 12.99
C GLU A 53 -6.80 5.92 12.36
N THR A 54 -8.00 6.49 12.25
CA THR A 54 -9.11 5.86 11.53
C THR A 54 -8.79 5.75 10.03
N GLU A 55 -8.16 6.75 9.42
CA GLU A 55 -7.68 6.67 8.02
C GLU A 55 -6.67 5.55 7.81
N ARG A 56 -5.66 5.43 8.69
CA ARG A 56 -4.64 4.37 8.59
C ARG A 56 -5.23 2.97 8.67
N SER A 57 -6.42 2.80 9.23
CA SER A 57 -7.14 1.52 9.21
C SER A 57 -7.59 1.09 7.80
N ILE A 58 -7.67 2.01 6.83
CA ILE A 58 -8.04 1.72 5.42
C ILE A 58 -6.91 1.00 4.69
N ALA A 59 -5.66 1.42 4.91
CA ALA A 59 -4.47 0.83 4.30
C ALA A 59 -3.45 0.49 5.38
N PRO A 60 -3.75 -0.50 6.25
CA PRO A 60 -2.93 -0.73 7.42
C PRO A 60 -1.59 -1.40 7.03
N PRO A 61 -0.43 -0.92 7.53
CA PRO A 61 0.89 -1.41 7.14
C PRO A 61 1.05 -2.94 7.26
N HIS A 62 0.44 -3.52 8.29
CA HIS A 62 0.49 -4.96 8.53
C HIS A 62 -0.22 -5.78 7.45
N ALA A 63 -1.25 -5.26 6.78
CA ALA A 63 -1.93 -5.98 5.70
C ALA A 63 -0.98 -6.21 4.53
N MET A 64 -0.29 -5.16 4.07
CA MET A 64 0.70 -5.29 2.99
C MET A 64 1.89 -6.15 3.41
N ARG A 65 2.38 -6.00 4.64
CA ARG A 65 3.44 -6.86 5.18
C ARG A 65 3.06 -8.34 5.14
N ASN A 66 1.86 -8.67 5.63
CA ASN A 66 1.35 -10.04 5.63
C ASN A 66 1.18 -10.59 4.20
N SER A 67 0.77 -9.77 3.24
CA SER A 67 0.70 -10.16 1.84
C SER A 67 2.07 -10.51 1.26
N ILE A 68 3.10 -9.69 1.53
CA ILE A 68 4.47 -9.95 1.09
C ILE A 68 4.98 -11.25 1.74
N GLU A 69 4.82 -11.41 3.04
CA GLU A 69 5.23 -12.62 3.76
C GLU A 69 4.53 -13.89 3.25
N HIS A 70 3.24 -13.79 2.90
CA HIS A 70 2.50 -14.88 2.29
C HIS A 70 3.07 -15.26 0.92
N LEU A 71 3.42 -14.28 0.07
CA LEU A 71 4.03 -14.55 -1.23
C LEU A 71 5.39 -15.22 -1.11
N GLU A 72 6.22 -14.77 -0.18
CA GLU A 72 7.52 -15.38 0.11
C GLU A 72 7.35 -16.82 0.62
N ARG A 73 6.42 -17.06 1.56
CA ARG A 73 6.22 -18.37 2.18
C ARG A 73 5.58 -19.40 1.26
N GLU A 74 4.50 -19.05 0.57
CA GLU A 74 3.72 -20.03 -0.21
C GLU A 74 4.26 -20.24 -1.62
N TYR A 75 4.90 -19.21 -2.20
CA TYR A 75 5.32 -19.23 -3.60
C TYR A 75 6.84 -19.08 -3.79
N GLY A 76 7.60 -18.83 -2.72
CA GLY A 76 9.03 -18.52 -2.84
C GLY A 76 9.29 -17.12 -3.41
N GLY A 77 8.31 -16.23 -3.29
CA GLY A 77 8.40 -14.81 -3.64
C GLY A 77 7.51 -14.39 -4.81
N VAL A 78 7.55 -13.10 -5.12
CA VAL A 78 6.69 -12.44 -6.13
C VAL A 78 6.92 -13.00 -7.54
N ARG A 79 8.18 -13.24 -7.92
CA ARG A 79 8.54 -13.65 -9.28
C ARG A 79 8.01 -15.06 -9.61
N PRO A 80 8.26 -16.10 -8.80
CA PRO A 80 7.64 -17.40 -9.01
C PRO A 80 6.10 -17.36 -8.97
N TYR A 81 5.51 -16.53 -8.09
CA TYR A 81 4.05 -16.35 -8.05
C TYR A 81 3.49 -15.83 -9.39
N LEU A 82 4.11 -14.79 -9.98
CA LEU A 82 3.67 -14.22 -11.25
C LEU A 82 3.87 -15.18 -12.43
N MET A 83 4.97 -15.93 -12.43
CA MET A 83 5.20 -16.97 -13.44
C MET A 83 4.15 -18.09 -13.33
N GLY A 84 3.80 -18.50 -12.11
CA GLY A 84 2.69 -19.43 -11.87
C GLY A 84 1.33 -18.90 -12.32
N ALA A 85 1.17 -17.58 -12.37
CA ALA A 85 -0.02 -16.90 -12.90
C ALA A 85 0.00 -16.68 -14.42
N GLY A 86 1.06 -17.12 -15.12
CA GLY A 86 1.17 -17.08 -16.59
C GLY A 86 1.99 -15.92 -17.15
N VAL A 87 2.66 -15.12 -16.32
CA VAL A 87 3.56 -14.05 -16.78
C VAL A 87 4.90 -14.67 -17.21
N THR A 88 5.41 -14.29 -18.38
CA THR A 88 6.69 -14.84 -18.86
C THR A 88 7.90 -14.15 -18.23
N GLU A 89 9.05 -14.83 -18.31
CA GLU A 89 10.34 -14.28 -17.88
C GLU A 89 10.66 -12.98 -18.62
N GLU A 90 10.41 -12.94 -19.93
CA GLU A 90 10.63 -11.76 -20.78
C GLU A 90 9.69 -10.61 -20.42
N GLU A 91 8.45 -10.89 -20.02
CA GLU A 91 7.50 -9.89 -19.54
C GLU A 91 7.95 -9.26 -18.22
N LEU A 92 8.42 -10.09 -17.28
CA LEU A 92 8.96 -9.61 -16.01
C LEU A 92 10.21 -8.75 -16.22
N GLU A 93 11.09 -9.15 -17.12
CA GLU A 93 12.30 -8.36 -17.41
C GLU A 93 11.97 -7.03 -18.10
N ARG A 94 11.02 -7.02 -19.05
CA ARG A 94 10.55 -5.77 -19.65
C ARG A 94 9.94 -4.83 -18.61
N LEU A 95 9.14 -5.35 -17.67
CA LEU A 95 8.57 -4.55 -16.58
C LEU A 95 9.66 -3.99 -15.65
N ARG A 96 10.65 -4.81 -15.29
CA ARG A 96 11.78 -4.37 -14.46
C ARG A 96 12.52 -3.20 -15.10
N ILE A 97 12.85 -3.32 -16.40
CA ILE A 97 13.54 -2.27 -17.16
C ILE A 97 12.68 -0.99 -17.17
N ALA A 98 11.41 -1.09 -17.56
CA ALA A 98 10.51 0.06 -17.68
C ALA A 98 10.17 0.77 -16.35
N MET A 99 10.41 0.14 -15.19
CA MET A 99 10.17 0.74 -13.88
C MET A 99 11.40 1.44 -13.29
N VAL A 100 12.60 1.11 -13.77
CA VAL A 100 13.87 1.62 -13.22
C VAL A 100 14.54 2.62 -14.16
N GLU A 101 14.33 2.48 -15.48
CA GLU A 101 14.82 3.38 -16.54
C GLU A 101 13.73 4.36 -17.00
#